data_AF-A0A2V6M6N4-F1
#
_entry.id   AF-A0A2V6M6N4-F1
#
_cell.length_a   1.000
_cell.length_b   1.000
_cell.length_c   1.000
_cell.angle_alpha   90.00
_cell.angle_beta   90.00
_cell.angle_gamma   90.00
#
_symmetry.space_group_name_H-M   'P 1'
#
loop_
_entity.id
_entity.type
_entity.pdbx_description
1 polymer ?
#
loop_
_entity_poly.entity_id
_entity_poly.type
_entity_poly.pdbx_seq_one_letter_code
_entity_poly.pdbx_strand_id
1 'polypeptide(L)'
;DFIRIGRFLERADNTSRILDVKYHLLLPSGEKVGGNIDTVQWMSVLKSCSALEAYRKIYVGQVGPWKVAEFLITHPEFPRSIRFSVESLDAALHRISGSPETNYANEAERLSGRLRYDLDFATIGDIFEYGLHEYLTLIQKRLADISSALFEIYCATNETISAPSILEGRSA
;
A
#
# COMPACT_ATOMS: atom_id res chain seq x y z
N ASP A 1 -6.53 4.09 16.24
CA ASP A 1 -5.77 4.04 14.98
C ASP A 1 -5.36 2.66 14.47
N PHE A 2 -5.22 1.61 15.31
CA PHE A 2 -4.85 0.27 14.85
C PHE A 2 -5.72 -0.29 13.70
N ILE A 3 -7.05 -0.12 13.77
CA ILE A 3 -7.96 -0.51 12.68
C ILE A 3 -7.65 0.26 11.38
N ARG A 4 -7.22 1.51 11.47
CA ARG A 4 -6.86 2.33 10.30
C ARG A 4 -5.59 1.80 9.65
N ILE A 5 -4.57 1.47 10.44
CA ILE A 5 -3.32 0.85 9.97
C ILE A 5 -3.64 -0.41 9.15
N GLY A 6 -4.31 -1.40 9.75
CA GLY A 6 -4.62 -2.65 9.06
C GLY A 6 -5.43 -2.42 7.77
N ARG A 7 -6.46 -1.56 7.84
CA ARG A 7 -7.29 -1.20 6.68
C ARG A 7 -6.50 -0.60 5.52
N PHE A 8 -5.61 0.34 5.80
CA PHE A 8 -4.87 1.04 4.75
C PHE A 8 -3.73 0.18 4.18
N LEU A 9 -3.07 -0.60 5.04
CA LEU A 9 -2.08 -1.58 4.62
C LEU A 9 -2.70 -2.61 3.66
N GLU A 10 -3.79 -3.27 4.08
CA GLU A 10 -4.51 -4.25 3.26
C GLU A 10 -5.03 -3.65 1.96
N ARG A 11 -5.47 -2.39 1.99
CA ARG A 11 -5.96 -1.71 0.79
C ARG A 11 -4.85 -1.45 -0.23
N ALA A 12 -3.70 -0.93 0.19
CA ALA A 12 -2.56 -0.72 -0.70
C ALA A 12 -2.12 -2.04 -1.33
N ASP A 13 -2.06 -3.08 -0.50
CA ASP A 13 -1.68 -4.45 -0.85
C ASP A 13 -2.64 -5.05 -1.89
N ASN A 14 -3.95 -4.94 -1.67
CA ASN A 14 -4.99 -5.40 -2.58
C ASN A 14 -5.01 -4.62 -3.91
N THR A 15 -4.92 -3.29 -3.88
CA THR A 15 -4.87 -2.48 -5.10
C THR A 15 -3.67 -2.88 -5.96
N SER A 16 -2.49 -3.07 -5.34
CA SER A 16 -1.29 -3.47 -6.08
C SER A 16 -1.44 -4.84 -6.76
N ARG A 17 -2.02 -5.84 -6.08
CA ARG A 17 -2.27 -7.18 -6.64
C ARG A 17 -3.32 -7.17 -7.76
N ILE A 18 -4.42 -6.44 -7.58
CA ILE A 18 -5.47 -6.34 -8.60
C ILE A 18 -4.88 -5.75 -9.89
N LEU A 19 -4.08 -4.69 -9.75
CA LEU A 19 -3.43 -4.05 -10.89
C LEU A 19 -2.41 -4.98 -11.55
N ASP A 20 -1.58 -5.67 -10.77
CA ASP A 20 -0.53 -6.56 -11.27
C ASP A 20 -1.08 -7.77 -12.03
N VAL A 21 -2.05 -8.48 -11.46
CA VAL A 21 -2.71 -9.62 -12.12
C VAL A 21 -3.34 -9.18 -13.44
N LYS A 22 -3.96 -8.00 -13.47
CA LYS A 22 -4.62 -7.50 -14.68
C LYS A 22 -3.62 -7.00 -15.72
N TYR A 23 -2.50 -6.42 -15.31
CA TYR A 23 -1.42 -6.05 -16.23
C TYR A 23 -0.94 -7.26 -17.05
N HIS A 24 -0.63 -8.38 -16.39
CA HIS A 24 -0.19 -9.61 -17.06
C HIS A 24 -1.23 -10.22 -17.99
N LEU A 25 -2.51 -10.17 -17.62
CA LEU A 25 -3.59 -10.73 -18.43
C LEU A 25 -3.95 -9.87 -19.66
N LEU A 26 -3.73 -8.55 -19.58
CA LEU A 26 -4.21 -7.58 -20.57
C LEU A 26 -3.10 -7.02 -21.47
N LEU A 27 -1.84 -7.24 -21.13
CA LEU A 27 -0.70 -6.87 -21.96
C LEU A 27 0.22 -8.07 -22.24
N PRO A 28 -0.27 -9.15 -22.90
CA PRO A 28 0.61 -10.19 -23.39
C PRO A 28 1.61 -9.62 -24.41
N SER A 29 2.82 -10.16 -24.42
CA SER A 29 3.92 -9.74 -25.29
C SER A 29 3.48 -9.68 -26.77
N GLY A 30 3.38 -8.47 -27.32
CA GLY A 30 3.20 -8.25 -28.76
C GLY A 30 1.83 -7.74 -29.23
N GLU A 31 0.84 -7.52 -28.34
CA GLU A 31 -0.42 -6.91 -28.74
C GLU A 31 -0.35 -5.37 -28.76
N LYS A 32 -0.98 -4.74 -29.77
CA LYS A 32 -1.10 -3.28 -29.85
C LYS A 32 -2.01 -2.79 -28.73
N VAL A 33 -1.43 -2.11 -27.75
CA VAL A 33 -2.15 -1.37 -26.71
C VAL A 33 -3.14 -0.39 -27.34
N GLY A 34 -4.42 -0.46 -26.96
CA GLY A 34 -5.41 0.57 -27.27
C GLY A 34 -6.67 0.10 -28.00
N GLY A 35 -6.93 -1.22 -28.06
CA GLY A 35 -8.18 -1.75 -28.61
C GLY A 35 -9.40 -1.44 -27.73
N ASN A 36 -10.61 -1.56 -28.31
CA ASN A 36 -11.87 -1.46 -27.55
C ASN A 36 -11.99 -2.56 -26.47
N ILE A 37 -11.39 -3.74 -26.73
CA ILE A 37 -11.35 -4.86 -25.77
C ILE A 37 -10.51 -4.46 -24.55
N ASP A 38 -9.35 -3.82 -24.74
CA ASP A 38 -8.50 -3.32 -23.65
C ASP A 38 -9.26 -2.31 -22.78
N THR A 39 -10.03 -1.42 -23.41
CA THR A 39 -10.78 -0.37 -22.70
C THR A 39 -11.78 -0.96 -21.71
N VAL A 40 -12.54 -1.99 -22.13
CA VAL A 40 -13.53 -2.66 -21.27
C VAL A 40 -12.84 -3.38 -20.10
N GLN A 41 -11.69 -3.99 -20.35
CA GLN A 41 -10.94 -4.70 -19.33
C GLN A 41 -10.34 -3.74 -18.30
N TRP A 42 -9.75 -2.63 -18.74
CA TRP A 42 -9.24 -1.58 -17.85
C TRP A 42 -10.36 -0.89 -17.04
N MET A 43 -11.54 -0.70 -17.63
CA MET A 43 -12.72 -0.29 -16.85
C MET A 43 -13.11 -1.32 -15.78
N SER A 44 -12.90 -2.60 -16.03
CA SER A 44 -13.18 -3.66 -15.05
C SER A 44 -12.19 -3.63 -13.89
N VAL A 45 -10.89 -3.36 -14.15
CA VAL A 45 -9.90 -3.09 -13.11
C VAL A 45 -10.35 -1.92 -12.22
N LEU A 46 -10.73 -0.81 -12.84
CA LEU A 46 -11.26 0.35 -12.13
C LEU A 46 -12.50 -0.01 -11.30
N LYS A 47 -13.42 -0.83 -11.80
CA LYS A 47 -14.59 -1.28 -11.02
C LYS A 47 -14.20 -2.14 -9.82
N SER A 48 -13.26 -3.08 -9.98
CA SER A 48 -12.74 -3.91 -8.87
C SER A 48 -12.12 -3.06 -7.77
N CYS A 49 -11.48 -1.95 -8.14
CA CYS A 49 -10.94 -0.98 -7.19
C CYS A 49 -11.98 0.08 -6.74
N SER A 50 -13.26 -0.01 -7.12
CA SER A 50 -14.29 1.04 -6.94
C SER A 50 -13.79 2.45 -7.33
N ALA A 51 -13.07 2.50 -8.43
CA ALA A 51 -12.29 3.62 -8.92
C ALA A 51 -12.89 4.26 -10.19
N LEU A 52 -13.82 3.59 -10.87
CA LEU A 52 -14.30 4.00 -12.21
C LEU A 52 -14.92 5.40 -12.24
N GLU A 53 -15.77 5.73 -11.26
CA GLU A 53 -16.45 7.02 -11.19
C GLU A 53 -15.48 8.16 -10.86
N ALA A 54 -14.59 7.92 -9.89
CA ALA A 54 -13.54 8.87 -9.53
C ALA A 54 -12.60 9.12 -10.72
N TYR A 55 -12.15 8.05 -11.38
CA TYR A 55 -11.33 8.11 -12.57
C TYR A 55 -11.97 8.97 -13.67
N ARG A 56 -13.25 8.74 -13.98
CA ARG A 56 -13.98 9.49 -15.01
C ARG A 56 -14.19 10.97 -14.70
N LYS A 57 -14.14 11.37 -13.42
CA LYS A 57 -14.21 12.78 -13.03
C LYS A 57 -12.89 13.53 -13.30
N ILE A 58 -11.77 12.82 -13.25
CA ILE A 58 -10.43 13.39 -13.35
C ILE A 58 -9.88 13.25 -14.77
N TYR A 59 -10.03 12.07 -15.37
CA TYR A 59 -9.49 11.75 -16.68
C TYR A 59 -10.58 11.82 -17.75
N VAL A 60 -10.35 12.70 -18.74
CA VAL A 60 -11.17 12.79 -19.95
C VAL A 60 -10.57 11.91 -21.04
N GLY A 61 -11.43 11.25 -21.82
CA GLY A 61 -11.05 10.44 -22.97
C GLY A 61 -11.05 8.93 -22.71
N GLN A 62 -10.39 8.18 -23.59
CA GLN A 62 -10.36 6.72 -23.53
C GLN A 62 -9.62 6.22 -22.28
N VAL A 63 -10.18 5.20 -21.65
CA VAL A 63 -9.54 4.47 -20.55
C VAL A 63 -8.39 3.66 -21.14
N GLY A 64 -7.17 3.93 -20.68
CA GLY A 64 -5.97 3.23 -21.12
C GLY A 64 -5.12 2.75 -19.94
N PRO A 65 -4.27 1.73 -20.16
CA PRO A 65 -3.46 1.08 -19.12
C PRO A 65 -2.66 2.09 -18.30
N TRP A 66 -1.97 3.00 -18.98
CA TRP A 66 -1.05 3.96 -18.38
C TRP A 66 -1.75 4.90 -17.40
N LYS A 67 -2.87 5.49 -17.82
CA LYS A 67 -3.67 6.38 -16.98
C LYS A 67 -4.31 5.63 -15.81
N VAL A 68 -4.73 4.37 -16.00
CA VAL A 68 -5.30 3.56 -14.92
C VAL A 68 -4.22 3.22 -13.88
N ALA A 69 -3.03 2.79 -14.32
CA ALA A 69 -1.92 2.52 -13.43
C ALA A 69 -1.50 3.79 -12.66
N GLU A 70 -1.31 4.92 -13.35
CA GLU A 70 -1.02 6.21 -12.73
C GLU A 70 -2.05 6.56 -11.65
N PHE A 71 -3.34 6.47 -11.97
CA PHE A 71 -4.41 6.79 -11.04
C PHE A 71 -4.42 5.89 -9.81
N LEU A 72 -4.29 4.58 -10.00
CA LEU A 72 -4.34 3.61 -8.91
C LEU A 72 -3.05 3.59 -8.06
N ILE A 73 -1.92 4.01 -8.60
CA ILE A 73 -0.64 4.02 -7.87
C ILE A 73 -0.43 5.36 -7.17
N THR A 74 -0.51 6.46 -7.92
CA THR A 74 0.08 7.75 -7.53
C THR A 74 -0.92 8.82 -7.09
N HIS A 75 -2.23 8.61 -7.28
CA HIS A 75 -3.21 9.67 -7.04
C HIS A 75 -3.31 10.03 -5.54
N PRO A 76 -3.02 11.27 -5.12
CA PRO A 76 -2.87 11.61 -3.71
C PRO A 76 -4.19 11.70 -2.95
N GLU A 77 -5.32 11.91 -3.64
CA GLU A 77 -6.62 12.11 -2.96
C GLU A 77 -7.60 10.93 -3.12
N PHE A 78 -7.24 9.91 -3.92
CA PHE A 78 -8.14 8.79 -4.17
C PHE A 78 -7.96 7.74 -3.07
N PRO A 79 -8.95 7.45 -2.19
CA PRO A 79 -8.71 6.68 -0.97
C PRO A 79 -8.22 5.24 -1.14
N ARG A 80 -8.25 4.73 -2.37
CA ARG A 80 -7.80 3.38 -2.75
C ARG A 80 -6.59 3.38 -3.67
N SER A 81 -6.04 4.55 -3.99
CA SER A 81 -4.71 4.57 -4.57
C SER A 81 -3.70 4.05 -3.54
N ILE A 82 -2.59 3.51 -4.05
CA ILE A 82 -1.50 3.01 -3.20
C ILE A 82 -0.91 4.17 -2.40
N ARG A 83 -0.60 5.30 -3.05
CA ARG A 83 -0.08 6.51 -2.39
C ARG A 83 -0.94 6.98 -1.22
N PHE A 84 -2.24 7.23 -1.45
CA PHE A 84 -3.14 7.68 -0.39
C PHE A 84 -3.17 6.69 0.79
N SER A 85 -3.21 5.39 0.46
CA SER A 85 -3.31 4.34 1.46
C SER A 85 -2.02 4.29 2.30
N VAL A 86 -0.85 4.37 1.68
CA VAL A 86 0.44 4.41 2.39
C VAL A 86 0.57 5.67 3.23
N GLU A 87 0.21 6.83 2.72
CA GLU A 87 0.22 8.08 3.48
C GLU A 87 -0.70 8.02 4.71
N SER A 88 -1.91 7.47 4.52
CA SER A 88 -2.86 7.29 5.62
C SER A 88 -2.41 6.24 6.66
N LEU A 89 -1.68 5.22 6.22
CA LEU A 89 -1.02 4.23 7.07
C LEU A 89 0.08 4.87 7.90
N ASP A 90 0.99 5.61 7.27
CA ASP A 90 2.10 6.34 7.89
C ASP A 90 1.60 7.30 8.97
N ALA A 91 0.64 8.16 8.62
CA ALA A 91 0.02 9.08 9.58
C ALA A 91 -0.69 8.34 10.74
N ALA A 92 -1.24 7.15 10.50
CA ALA A 92 -1.84 6.34 11.56
C ALA A 92 -0.81 5.73 12.51
N LEU A 93 0.36 5.34 12.01
CA LEU A 93 1.49 4.87 12.83
C LEU A 93 1.97 5.96 13.78
N HIS A 94 2.23 7.16 13.25
CA HIS A 94 2.64 8.34 14.04
C HIS A 94 1.62 8.72 15.12
N ARG A 95 0.32 8.61 14.83
CA ARG A 95 -0.72 8.84 15.85
C ARG A 95 -0.75 7.80 16.97
N ILE A 96 -0.31 6.56 16.73
CA ILE A 96 -0.24 5.52 17.77
C ILE A 96 0.99 5.69 18.64
N SER A 97 2.15 5.94 18.03
CA SER A 97 3.40 6.14 18.78
C SER A 97 3.48 7.51 19.45
N GLY A 98 2.71 8.49 18.97
CA GLY A 98 2.81 9.88 19.41
C GLY A 98 4.04 10.61 18.84
N SER A 99 4.76 10.02 17.89
CA SER A 99 5.91 10.65 17.23
C SER A 99 5.44 11.66 16.15
N PRO A 100 6.19 12.75 15.94
CA PRO A 100 5.91 13.66 14.83
C PRO A 100 6.25 13.01 13.49
N GLU A 101 5.48 13.26 12.43
CA GLU A 101 5.71 12.70 11.08
C GLU A 101 7.06 13.11 10.44
N THR A 102 7.77 14.09 11.03
CA THR A 102 9.11 14.51 10.61
C THR A 102 10.22 13.57 11.06
N ASN A 103 9.95 12.60 11.95
CA ASN A 103 10.92 11.63 12.44
C ASN A 103 10.24 10.28 12.70
N TYR A 104 10.99 9.17 12.76
CA TYR A 104 10.43 7.87 13.10
C TYR A 104 10.82 7.45 14.53
N ALA A 105 9.90 6.78 15.23
CA ALA A 105 10.12 6.22 16.56
C ALA A 105 10.32 4.69 16.55
N ASN A 106 9.95 4.04 15.45
CA ASN A 106 10.07 2.59 15.29
C ASN A 106 10.29 2.20 13.83
N GLU A 107 10.55 0.92 13.59
CA GLU A 107 10.90 0.42 12.26
C GLU A 107 9.71 0.49 11.29
N ALA A 108 8.47 0.29 11.76
CA ALA A 108 7.30 0.39 10.90
C ALA A 108 7.14 1.81 10.33
N GLU A 109 7.29 2.85 11.16
CA GLU A 109 7.30 4.27 10.74
C GLU A 109 8.44 4.58 9.77
N ARG A 110 9.64 4.03 10.01
CA ARG A 110 10.79 4.25 9.12
C ARG A 110 10.52 3.68 7.73
N LEU A 111 9.95 2.47 7.66
CA LEU A 111 9.65 1.79 6.41
C LEU A 111 8.46 2.42 5.68
N SER A 112 7.39 2.79 6.40
CA SER A 112 6.22 3.47 5.82
C SER A 112 6.57 4.86 5.31
N GLY A 113 7.33 5.65 6.07
CA GLY A 113 7.75 6.99 5.66
C GLY A 113 8.64 6.96 4.41
N ARG A 114 9.53 5.97 4.29
CA ARG A 114 10.32 5.77 3.06
C ARG A 114 9.44 5.41 1.87
N LEU A 115 8.46 4.50 2.06
CA LEU A 115 7.54 4.10 0.98
C LEU A 115 6.65 5.26 0.54
N ARG A 116 6.15 6.04 1.49
CA ARG A 116 5.41 7.28 1.23
C ARG A 116 6.24 8.24 0.40
N TYR A 117 7.48 8.52 0.82
CA TYR A 117 8.38 9.42 0.09
C TYR A 117 8.61 8.97 -1.35
N ASP A 118 8.89 7.68 -1.57
CA ASP A 118 9.12 7.17 -2.92
C ASP A 118 7.86 7.29 -3.79
N LEU A 119 6.67 7.06 -3.23
CA LEU A 119 5.39 7.24 -3.92
C LEU A 119 5.03 8.72 -4.18
N ASP A 120 5.51 9.63 -3.33
CA ASP A 120 5.27 11.07 -3.47
C ASP A 120 5.96 11.66 -4.70
N PHE A 121 7.12 11.12 -5.07
CA PHE A 121 7.95 11.57 -6.19
C PHE A 121 7.90 10.65 -7.42
N ALA A 122 7.20 9.51 -7.33
CA ALA A 122 7.06 8.59 -8.45
C ALA A 122 6.26 9.23 -9.59
N THR A 123 6.82 9.20 -10.81
CA THR A 123 6.07 9.51 -12.02
C THR A 123 5.68 8.23 -12.75
N ILE A 124 4.64 8.31 -13.57
CA ILE A 124 4.23 7.17 -14.39
C ILE A 124 5.32 6.75 -15.38
N GLY A 125 6.15 7.70 -15.85
CA GLY A 125 7.28 7.42 -16.73
C GLY A 125 8.33 6.54 -16.04
N ASP A 126 8.74 6.93 -14.84
CA ASP A 126 9.75 6.18 -14.06
C ASP A 126 9.26 4.76 -13.72
N ILE A 127 7.98 4.62 -13.38
CA ILE A 127 7.35 3.32 -13.08
C ILE A 127 7.42 2.39 -14.30
N PHE A 128 7.17 2.90 -15.51
CA PHE A 128 7.24 2.09 -16.72
C PHE A 128 8.66 1.78 -17.17
N GLU A 129 9.59 2.72 -16.99
CA GLU A 129 11.01 2.47 -17.25
C GLU A 129 11.56 1.38 -16.32
N TYR A 130 11.13 1.36 -15.06
CA TYR A 130 11.45 0.31 -14.11
C TYR A 130 10.78 -1.03 -14.43
N GLY A 131 9.60 -0.99 -15.07
CA GLY A 131 8.72 -2.13 -15.30
C GLY A 131 7.58 -2.16 -14.29
N LEU A 132 6.33 -2.13 -14.77
CA LEU A 132 5.16 -2.00 -13.88
C LEU A 132 4.99 -3.21 -12.95
N HIS A 133 5.21 -4.43 -13.45
CA HIS A 133 5.11 -5.64 -12.62
C HIS A 133 6.18 -5.65 -11.52
N GLU A 134 7.41 -5.33 -11.90
CA GLU A 134 8.57 -5.25 -11.01
C GLU A 134 8.33 -4.17 -9.94
N TYR A 135 7.77 -3.03 -10.35
CA TYR A 135 7.41 -1.94 -9.45
C TYR A 135 6.34 -2.38 -8.45
N LEU A 136 5.25 -3.01 -8.92
CA LEU A 136 4.18 -3.48 -8.04
C LEU A 136 4.65 -4.57 -7.09
N THR A 137 5.52 -5.48 -7.55
CA THR A 137 6.17 -6.50 -6.72
C THR A 137 7.04 -5.87 -5.63
N LEU A 138 7.80 -4.82 -5.97
CA LEU A 138 8.57 -4.05 -5.00
C LEU A 138 7.67 -3.40 -3.94
N ILE A 139 6.55 -2.79 -4.35
CA ILE A 139 5.57 -2.21 -3.44
C ILE A 139 5.00 -3.28 -2.49
N GLN A 140 4.56 -4.43 -3.03
CA GLN A 140 4.03 -5.54 -2.25
C GLN A 140 5.03 -6.03 -1.19
N LYS A 141 6.31 -6.18 -1.57
CA LYS A 141 7.37 -6.55 -0.64
C LYS A 141 7.52 -5.53 0.49
N ARG A 142 7.54 -4.24 0.17
CA ARG A 142 7.68 -3.17 1.18
C ARG A 142 6.48 -3.09 2.12
N LEU A 143 5.27 -3.33 1.62
CA LEU A 143 4.07 -3.44 2.45
C LEU A 143 4.17 -4.64 3.40
N ALA A 144 4.68 -5.79 2.92
CA ALA A 144 4.94 -6.95 3.77
C ALA A 144 5.99 -6.66 4.85
N ASP A 145 7.09 -5.98 4.50
CA ASP A 145 8.12 -5.58 5.46
C ASP A 145 7.55 -4.65 6.56
N ILE A 146 6.69 -3.69 6.20
CA ILE A 146 5.98 -2.83 7.16
C ILE A 146 5.06 -3.67 8.06
N SER A 147 4.33 -4.63 7.49
CA SER A 147 3.44 -5.54 8.23
C SER A 147 4.21 -6.36 9.27
N SER A 148 5.37 -6.91 8.89
CA SER A 148 6.24 -7.66 9.80
C SER A 148 6.77 -6.77 10.92
N ALA A 149 7.26 -5.56 10.61
CA ALA A 149 7.72 -4.62 11.64
C ALA A 149 6.58 -4.25 12.62
N LEU A 150 5.37 -4.03 12.11
CA LEU A 150 4.17 -3.78 12.91
C LEU A 150 3.87 -4.94 13.88
N PHE A 151 3.94 -6.17 13.41
CA PHE A 151 3.68 -7.36 14.21
C PHE A 151 4.70 -7.51 15.34
N GLU A 152 6.00 -7.31 15.05
CA GLU A 152 7.06 -7.37 16.06
C GLU A 152 6.86 -6.32 17.18
N ILE A 153 6.46 -5.09 16.82
CA ILE A 153 6.29 -4.01 17.80
C ILE A 153 5.07 -4.23 18.69
N TYR A 154 3.92 -4.57 18.09
CA TYR A 154 2.61 -4.49 18.77
C TYR A 154 1.97 -5.84 19.09
N CYS A 155 2.46 -6.95 18.54
CA CYS A 155 1.85 -8.27 18.72
C CYS A 155 2.80 -9.29 19.35
N ALA A 156 4.10 -9.25 19.06
CA ALA A 156 5.07 -10.22 19.59
C ALA A 156 5.40 -10.01 21.09
N THR A 157 5.17 -8.81 21.64
CA THR A 157 5.57 -8.43 22.99
C THR A 157 4.60 -8.91 24.10
N ASN A 158 4.31 -10.21 24.16
CA ASN A 158 3.42 -10.77 25.21
C ASN A 158 3.84 -12.14 25.78
N GLU A 159 5.14 -12.43 25.90
CA GLU A 159 5.64 -13.65 26.59
C GLU A 159 6.45 -13.39 27.88
N THR A 160 6.44 -12.18 28.45
CA THR A 160 7.09 -11.93 29.76
C THR A 160 6.21 -11.15 30.72
N ILE A 161 5.04 -11.72 31.07
CA ILE A 161 4.52 -11.54 32.42
C ILE A 161 5.15 -12.65 33.27
N SER A 162 6.36 -12.43 33.76
CA SER A 162 6.89 -13.25 34.86
C SER A 162 5.90 -13.14 36.02
N ALA A 163 5.20 -14.23 36.32
CA ALA A 163 4.44 -14.37 37.55
C ALA A 163 5.37 -14.01 38.73
N PRO A 164 4.92 -13.20 39.70
CA PRO A 164 5.73 -12.93 40.88
C PRO A 164 6.03 -14.27 41.57
N SER A 165 7.31 -14.61 41.70
CA SER A 165 7.77 -15.75 42.47
C SER A 165 7.36 -15.53 43.93
N ILE A 166 6.26 -16.14 44.35
CA ILE A 166 5.99 -16.33 45.78
C ILE A 166 6.93 -17.46 46.22
N LEU A 167 8.17 -17.10 46.53
CA LEU A 167 9.06 -17.94 47.33
C LEU A 167 8.93 -17.52 48.79
N GLU A 168 8.37 -18.45 49.54
CA GLU A 168 8.60 -18.79 50.94
C GLU A 168 9.68 -17.98 51.69
N GLY A 169 9.32 -17.57 52.91
CA GLY A 169 10.31 -17.39 53.96
C GLY A 169 9.88 -16.49 55.11
N ARG A 170 9.21 -17.07 56.13
CA ARG A 170 9.83 -17.25 57.45
C ARG A 170 8.83 -17.79 58.48
N SER A 171 9.13 -19.02 58.88
CA SER A 171 8.87 -19.54 60.22
C SER A 171 9.47 -18.63 61.30
N ALA A 172 8.66 -18.33 62.31
CA ALA A 172 9.04 -18.24 63.73
C ALA A 172 7.74 -18.41 64.55
#